data_AF-A0A3R6I176-F1
#
_entry.id   AF-A0A3R6I176-F1
#
_cell.length_a   1.000
_cell.length_b   1.000
_cell.length_c   1.000
_cell.angle_alpha   90.00
_cell.angle_beta   90.00
_cell.angle_gamma   90.00
#
_symmetry.space_group_name_H-M   'P 1'
#
loop_
_entity.id
_entity.type
_entity.pdbx_description
1 polymer ?
#
loop_
_entity_poly.entity_id
_entity_poly.type
_entity_poly.pdbx_seq_one_letter_code
_entity_poly.pdbx_strand_id
1 'polypeptide(L)'
;MWNCFMVGLGGFVGSILRYLVGLLPLDTGNGFPIKTFLINLIGAFLLGFLSVCLGKRVDLPPQVALFLKVGLCGGFTTFSTFAYESSSLVQDGHMGVALIYMIGSLVLGVLAALLGQWIAG
;
A
#
# COMPACT_ATOMS: atom_id res chain seq x y z
N MET A 1 1.90 -16.03 -20.37
CA MET A 1 3.19 -15.48 -19.90
C MET A 1 3.25 -13.96 -19.94
N TRP A 2 2.75 -13.27 -20.97
CA TRP A 2 2.76 -11.80 -21.04
C TRP A 2 2.17 -11.10 -19.81
N ASN A 3 1.06 -11.61 -19.27
CA ASN A 3 0.45 -11.09 -18.04
C ASN A 3 1.42 -11.16 -16.84
N CYS A 4 2.22 -12.22 -16.72
CA CYS A 4 3.20 -12.37 -15.65
C CYS A 4 4.32 -11.32 -15.78
N PHE A 5 4.76 -11.00 -17.00
CA PHE A 5 5.72 -9.91 -17.22
C PHE A 5 5.16 -8.57 -16.77
N MET A 6 3.89 -8.29 -17.04
CA MET A 6 3.25 -7.03 -16.63
C MET A 6 3.09 -6.91 -15.12
N VAL A 7 2.66 -7.99 -14.46
CA VAL A 7 2.63 -8.05 -12.99
C VAL A 7 4.04 -7.89 -12.41
N GLY A 8 5.03 -8.59 -12.98
CA GLY A 8 6.42 -8.56 -12.53
C GLY A 8 7.06 -7.18 -12.68
N LEU A 9 6.87 -6.51 -13.82
CA LEU A 9 7.38 -5.15 -14.05
C LEU A 9 6.74 -4.14 -13.09
N GLY A 10 5.42 -4.22 -12.89
CA GLY A 10 4.74 -3.37 -11.91
C GLY A 10 5.26 -3.63 -10.49
N GLY A 11 5.42 -4.90 -10.12
CA GLY A 11 5.94 -5.31 -8.81
C GLY A 11 7.38 -4.86 -8.58
N PHE A 12 8.23 -4.92 -9.60
CA PHE A 12 9.59 -4.39 -9.57
C PHE A 12 9.59 -2.89 -9.25
N VAL A 13 8.81 -2.10 -9.99
CA VAL A 13 8.70 -0.65 -9.74
C VAL A 13 8.13 -0.38 -8.36
N GLY A 14 7.04 -1.06 -7.96
CA GLY A 14 6.40 -0.88 -6.67
C GLY A 14 7.33 -1.18 -5.49
N SER A 15 8.06 -2.30 -5.56
CA SER A 15 8.99 -2.69 -4.50
C SER A 15 10.19 -1.76 -4.39
N ILE A 16 10.71 -1.23 -5.50
CA ILE A 16 11.75 -0.18 -5.49
C ILE A 16 11.21 1.10 -4.84
N LEU A 17 10.02 1.57 -5.22
CA LEU A 17 9.43 2.76 -4.61
C LEU A 17 9.25 2.59 -3.09
N ARG A 18 8.77 1.43 -2.66
CA ARG A 18 8.67 1.08 -1.23
C ARG A 18 10.04 1.12 -0.55
N TYR A 19 11.06 0.53 -1.17
CA TYR A 19 12.43 0.56 -0.66
C TYR A 19 12.96 1.99 -0.51
N LEU A 20 12.77 2.84 -1.53
CA LEU A 20 13.18 4.24 -1.51
C LEU A 20 12.47 5.04 -0.40
N VAL A 21 11.17 4.82 -0.18
CA VAL A 21 10.46 5.41 0.99
C VAL A 21 11.07 4.92 2.30
N GLY A 22 11.51 3.65 2.36
CA GLY A 22 12.25 3.08 3.47
C GLY A 22 13.54 3.83 3.82
N LEU A 23 14.21 4.43 2.83
CA LEU A 23 15.46 5.19 3.02
C LEU A 23 15.26 6.62 3.52
N LEU A 24 14.03 7.13 3.52
CA LEU A 24 13.76 8.49 3.99
C LEU A 24 14.09 8.61 5.49
N PRO A 25 14.68 9.73 5.95
CA PRO A 25 14.96 9.97 7.37
C PRO A 25 13.69 10.40 8.12
N LEU A 26 12.63 9.58 8.02
CA LEU A 26 11.36 9.76 8.72
C LEU A 26 11.34 8.85 9.95
N ASP A 27 11.26 9.46 11.11
CA ASP A 27 11.07 8.79 12.39
C ASP A 27 10.10 9.61 13.24
N THR A 28 9.19 8.95 13.94
CA THR A 28 8.19 9.59 14.79
C THR A 28 8.65 9.68 16.25
N GLY A 29 9.82 9.15 16.61
CA GLY A 29 10.41 9.19 17.95
C GLY A 29 9.67 8.38 19.01
N ASN A 30 8.44 7.95 18.73
CA ASN A 30 7.59 7.11 19.58
C ASN A 30 7.54 5.64 19.12
N GLY A 31 8.38 5.25 18.15
CA GLY A 31 8.42 3.90 17.57
C GLY A 31 7.31 3.57 16.58
N PHE A 32 6.44 4.53 16.22
CA PHE A 32 5.37 4.30 15.25
C PHE A 32 5.94 4.03 13.84
N PRO A 33 5.54 2.94 13.16
CA PRO A 33 6.07 2.58 11.83
C PRO A 33 5.52 3.46 10.70
N ILE A 34 5.88 4.75 10.70
CA ILE A 34 5.27 5.76 9.83
C ILE A 34 5.47 5.48 8.33
N LYS A 35 6.62 4.92 7.96
CA LYS A 35 6.93 4.62 6.55
C LYS A 35 5.99 3.57 6.00
N THR A 36 5.87 2.43 6.69
CA THR A 36 4.98 1.32 6.32
C THR A 36 3.52 1.73 6.37
N PHE A 37 3.14 2.54 7.38
CA PHE A 37 1.82 3.14 7.46
C PHE A 37 1.48 3.97 6.20
N LEU A 38 2.37 4.89 5.81
CA LEU A 38 2.13 5.80 4.69
C LEU A 38 2.08 5.08 3.34
N ILE A 39 3.01 4.16 3.06
CA ILE A 39 2.98 3.41 1.78
C ILE A 39 1.70 2.59 1.65
N ASN A 40 1.21 1.98 2.73
CA ASN A 40 -0.01 1.20 2.72
C ASN A 40 -1.24 2.09 2.53
N LEU A 41 -1.29 3.25 3.19
CA LEU A 41 -2.38 4.21 3.05
C LEU A 41 -2.45 4.80 1.63
N ILE A 42 -1.31 5.25 1.09
CA ILE A 42 -1.20 5.78 -0.28
C ILE A 42 -1.55 4.68 -1.28
N GLY A 43 -1.03 3.47 -1.08
CA GLY A 43 -1.31 2.34 -1.96
C GLY A 43 -2.79 1.94 -1.97
N ALA A 44 -3.45 1.93 -0.81
CA ALA A 44 -4.90 1.68 -0.71
C ALA A 44 -5.71 2.76 -1.44
N PHE A 45 -5.37 4.04 -1.26
CA PHE A 45 -5.98 5.15 -1.99
C PHE A 45 -5.82 4.99 -3.51
N LEU A 46 -4.59 4.76 -3.97
CA LEU A 46 -4.29 4.60 -5.39
C LEU A 46 -5.03 3.39 -5.98
N LEU A 47 -5.04 2.26 -5.27
CA LEU A 47 -5.76 1.07 -5.73
C LEU A 47 -7.26 1.34 -5.84
N GLY A 48 -7.86 2.03 -4.87
CA GLY A 48 -9.26 2.48 -4.91
C GLY A 48 -9.54 3.37 -6.12
N PHE A 49 -8.74 4.41 -6.32
CA PHE A 49 -8.86 5.33 -7.46
C PHE A 49 -8.72 4.61 -8.81
N LEU A 50 -7.69 3.78 -8.95
CA LEU A 50 -7.43 3.00 -10.16
C LEU A 50 -8.51 1.93 -10.41
N SER A 51 -9.18 1.44 -9.37
CA SER A 51 -10.25 0.47 -9.51
C SER A 51 -11.41 1.02 -10.35
N VAL A 52 -11.80 2.27 -10.10
CA VAL A 52 -12.88 2.97 -10.79
C VAL A 52 -12.41 3.50 -12.15
N CYS A 53 -11.29 4.20 -12.21
CA CYS A 53 -10.76 4.80 -13.44
C CYS A 53 -10.54 3.77 -14.55
N LEU A 54 -10.01 2.60 -14.20
CA LEU A 54 -9.76 1.53 -15.17
C LEU A 54 -11.01 0.69 -15.45
N GLY A 55 -11.96 0.62 -14.52
CA GLY A 55 -13.24 -0.07 -14.75
C GLY A 55 -14.15 0.66 -15.74
N LYS A 56 -14.06 2.00 -15.81
CA LYS A 56 -14.85 2.84 -16.73
C LYS A 56 -14.33 2.84 -18.17
N ARG A 57 -13.13 2.32 -18.44
CA ARG A 57 -12.47 2.41 -19.76
C ARG A 57 -12.48 1.07 -20.46
N VAL A 58 -13.34 0.93 -21.48
CA VAL A 58 -13.49 -0.29 -22.28
C VAL A 58 -12.30 -0.49 -23.24
N ASP A 59 -11.62 0.58 -23.64
CA ASP A 59 -10.56 0.53 -24.66
C ASP A 59 -9.15 0.27 -24.12
N LEU A 60 -8.97 0.14 -22.80
CA LEU A 60 -7.64 -0.08 -22.22
C LEU A 60 -7.27 -1.57 -22.24
N PRO A 61 -6.02 -1.92 -22.62
CA PRO A 61 -5.56 -3.29 -22.53
C PRO A 61 -5.63 -3.80 -21.07
N PRO A 62 -6.14 -5.02 -20.83
CA PRO A 62 -6.28 -5.57 -19.47
C PRO A 62 -4.94 -5.68 -18.73
N GLN A 63 -3.83 -5.71 -19.47
CA GLN A 63 -2.47 -5.72 -18.95
C GLN A 63 -2.12 -4.44 -18.17
N VAL A 64 -2.68 -3.29 -18.55
CA VAL A 64 -2.46 -2.03 -17.83
C VAL A 64 -3.02 -2.13 -16.41
N ALA A 65 -4.19 -2.75 -16.25
CA ALA A 65 -4.78 -3.00 -14.95
C ALA A 65 -3.94 -3.99 -14.11
N LEU A 66 -3.39 -5.04 -14.73
CA LEU A 66 -2.49 -5.97 -14.04
C LEU A 66 -1.19 -5.29 -13.59
N PHE A 67 -0.56 -4.50 -14.45
CA PHE A 67 0.65 -3.75 -14.12
C PHE A 67 0.40 -2.78 -12.97
N LEU A 68 -0.68 -1.98 -13.02
CA LEU A 68 -0.94 -0.95 -12.02
C LEU A 68 -1.50 -1.51 -10.70
N LYS A 69 -2.52 -2.36 -10.75
CA LYS A 69 -3.23 -2.83 -9.56
C LYS A 69 -2.45 -3.95 -8.86
N VAL A 70 -2.15 -5.02 -9.58
CA VAL A 70 -1.53 -6.22 -8.98
C VAL A 70 -0.02 -6.03 -8.85
N GLY A 71 0.63 -5.50 -9.89
CA GLY A 71 2.07 -5.24 -9.89
C GLY A 71 2.44 -4.07 -8.98
N LEU A 72 2.17 -2.83 -9.43
CA LEU A 72 2.65 -1.61 -8.80
C LEU A 72 2.09 -1.42 -7.38
N CYS A 73 0.77 -1.37 -7.22
CA CYS A 73 0.17 -1.21 -5.88
C CYS A 73 0.50 -2.42 -4.97
N GLY A 74 0.50 -3.64 -5.51
CA GLY A 74 0.86 -4.84 -4.76
C GLY A 74 2.32 -4.86 -4.30
N GLY A 75 3.27 -4.41 -5.12
CA GLY A 75 4.69 -4.32 -4.76
C GLY A 75 5.03 -3.13 -3.86
N PHE A 76 4.29 -2.03 -4.00
CA PHE A 76 4.46 -0.81 -3.22
C PHE A 76 3.93 -0.93 -1.79
N THR A 77 2.87 -1.72 -1.58
CA THR A 77 2.29 -1.98 -0.26
C THR A 77 2.85 -3.28 0.34
N THR A 78 2.69 -3.45 1.66
CA THR A 78 3.12 -4.68 2.34
C THR A 78 2.32 -4.95 3.61
N PHE A 79 1.67 -6.11 3.64
CA PHE A 79 1.03 -6.62 4.86
C PHE A 79 2.03 -7.37 5.77
N SER A 80 3.03 -8.04 5.19
CA SER A 80 4.02 -8.81 5.95
C SER A 80 4.89 -7.93 6.85
N THR A 81 5.36 -6.78 6.34
CA THR A 81 6.11 -5.81 7.15
C THR A 81 5.23 -5.21 8.24
N PHE A 82 3.99 -4.83 7.91
CA PHE A 82 3.01 -4.35 8.89
C PHE A 82 2.79 -5.36 10.04
N ALA A 83 2.62 -6.64 9.73
CA ALA A 83 2.42 -7.69 10.73
C ALA A 83 3.66 -7.90 11.61
N TYR A 84 4.85 -7.89 11.00
CA TYR A 84 6.11 -8.01 11.72
C TYR A 84 6.35 -6.83 12.68
N GLU A 85 6.17 -5.60 12.22
CA GLU A 85 6.30 -4.39 13.02
C GLU A 85 5.27 -4.35 14.16
N SER A 86 4.03 -4.76 13.89
CA SER A 86 2.98 -4.87 14.91
C SER A 86 3.35 -5.88 15.99
N SER A 87 3.88 -7.04 15.59
CA SER A 87 4.39 -8.05 16.53
C SER A 87 5.56 -7.53 17.36
N SER A 88 6.50 -6.79 16.74
CA SER A 88 7.64 -6.20 17.46
C SER A 88 7.16 -5.24 18.54
N LEU A 89 6.26 -4.31 18.19
CA LEU A 89 5.71 -3.34 19.15
C LEU A 89 5.02 -4.01 20.34
N VAL A 90 4.34 -5.14 20.12
CA VAL A 90 3.73 -5.93 21.21
C VAL A 90 4.80 -6.58 22.09
N GLN A 91 5.84 -7.17 21.50
CA GLN A 91 6.93 -7.82 22.24
C GLN A 91 7.77 -6.80 23.03
N ASP A 92 7.97 -5.62 22.47
CA ASP A 92 8.73 -4.52 23.08
C ASP A 92 7.93 -3.77 24.18
N GLY A 93 6.68 -4.19 24.45
CA GLY A 93 5.82 -3.59 25.49
C GLY A 93 5.10 -2.31 25.07
N HIS A 94 5.22 -1.88 23.81
CA HIS A 94 4.59 -0.68 23.25
C HIS A 94 3.13 -0.94 22.79
N MET A 95 2.31 -1.55 23.65
CA MET A 95 0.96 -1.98 23.31
C MET A 95 0.06 -0.84 22.77
N GLY A 96 0.14 0.36 23.36
CA GLY A 96 -0.63 1.51 22.89
C GLY A 96 -0.30 1.91 21.46
N VAL A 97 0.99 1.96 21.11
CA VAL A 97 1.45 2.28 19.74
C VAL A 97 1.06 1.17 18.77
N ALA A 98 1.20 -0.10 19.19
CA ALA A 98 0.78 -1.26 18.39
C ALA A 98 -0.71 -1.20 18.03
N LEU A 99 -1.58 -0.92 18.99
CA LEU A 99 -3.03 -0.81 18.77
C LEU A 99 -3.38 0.35 17.83
N ILE A 100 -2.78 1.52 18.02
CA ILE A 100 -2.98 2.68 17.14
C ILE A 100 -2.51 2.34 15.72
N TYR A 101 -1.37 1.68 15.57
CA TYR A 101 -0.84 1.28 14.26
C TYR A 101 -1.71 0.25 13.57
N MET A 102 -2.15 -0.80 14.27
CA MET A 102 -3.01 -1.86 13.71
C MET A 102 -4.39 -1.34 13.33
N ILE A 103 -5.09 -0.70 14.26
CA ILE A 103 -6.45 -0.18 14.04
C ILE A 103 -6.40 0.96 13.03
N GLY A 104 -5.45 1.88 13.17
CA GLY A 104 -5.26 2.99 12.26
C GLY A 104 -4.99 2.53 10.83
N SER A 105 -4.10 1.56 10.62
CA SER A 105 -3.81 1.01 9.29
C SER A 105 -5.05 0.38 8.64
N LEU A 106 -5.86 -0.34 9.42
CA LEU A 106 -7.05 -1.03 8.93
C LEU A 106 -8.17 -0.04 8.60
N VAL A 107 -8.52 0.84 9.54
CA VAL A 107 -9.59 1.83 9.37
C VAL A 107 -9.22 2.86 8.31
N LEU A 108 -8.05 3.50 8.43
CA LEU A 108 -7.63 4.54 7.50
C LEU A 108 -7.30 3.95 6.12
N GLY A 109 -6.79 2.72 6.04
CA GLY A 109 -6.58 2.03 4.77
C GLY A 109 -7.88 1.81 3.99
N VAL A 110 -8.94 1.34 4.66
CA VAL A 110 -10.27 1.20 4.04
C VAL A 110 -10.83 2.56 3.64
N LEU A 111 -10.76 3.57 4.53
CA LEU A 111 -11.22 4.92 4.21
C LEU A 111 -10.46 5.54 3.04
N ALA A 112 -9.16 5.32 2.94
CA ALA A 112 -8.34 5.80 1.84
C ALA A 112 -8.76 5.15 0.52
N ALA A 113 -9.01 3.84 0.50
CA ALA A 113 -9.51 3.15 -0.69
C ALA A 113 -10.89 3.69 -1.12
N LEU A 114 -11.82 3.87 -0.18
CA LEU A 114 -13.14 4.46 -0.43
C LEU A 114 -13.03 5.90 -0.95
N LEU A 115 -12.15 6.70 -0.36
CA LEU A 115 -11.88 8.07 -0.81
C LEU A 115 -11.33 8.07 -2.24
N GLY A 116 -10.40 7.16 -2.56
CA GLY A 116 -9.88 7.01 -3.91
C GLY A 116 -10.98 6.66 -4.91
N GLN A 117 -11.88 5.74 -4.56
CA GLN A 117 -13.03 5.38 -5.39
C GLN A 117 -13.97 6.57 -5.62
N TRP A 118 -14.32 7.29 -4.55
CA TRP A 118 -15.22 8.43 -4.59
C TRP A 118 -14.66 9.59 -5.45
N ILE A 119 -13.37 9.90 -5.33
CA ILE A 119 -12.73 10.94 -6.15
C ILE A 119 -12.71 10.53 -7.64
N ALA A 120 -12.58 9.24 -7.94
CA ALA A 120 -12.56 8.74 -9.31
C ALA A 120 -13.95 8.64 -9.97
N GLY A 121 -15.05 8.75 -9.21
CA GLY A 121 -16.38 8.51 -9.76
C GLY A 121 -17.56 8.71 -8.86
#